data_AF-A0A7S2DXW8-F1
#
_entry.id   AF-A0A7S2DXW8-F1
#
_cell.length_a   1.000
_cell.length_b   1.000
_cell.length_c   1.000
_cell.angle_alpha   90.00
_cell.angle_beta   90.00
_cell.angle_gamma   90.00
#
_symmetry.space_group_name_H-M   'P 1'
#
loop_
_entity.id
_entity.type
_entity.pdbx_description
1 polymer ?
#
loop_
_entity_poly.entity_id
_entity_poly.type
_entity_poly.pdbx_seq_one_letter_code
_entity_poly.pdbx_strand_id
1 'polypeptide(L)'
;FDVARELKIPLIALNVNSEDLAVVERGGFPALSKSQLKTYIQDPNGFAEFTKPESYKTYVSYVIRPSYDIHQQMGLLRRTISGQILEEDMSFRNFFSGRILWDEAMASGAYSWTEANPG
;
A
#
# COMPACT_ATOMS: atom_id res chain seq x y z
N PHE A 1 6.96 20.86 5.91
CA PHE A 1 6.79 21.43 4.56
C PHE A 1 7.58 22.73 4.39
N ASP A 2 7.52 23.66 5.34
CA ASP A 2 8.19 24.97 5.21
C ASP A 2 9.71 24.90 5.05
N VAL A 3 10.39 24.12 5.87
CA VAL A 3 11.86 23.92 5.77
C VAL A 3 12.27 23.38 4.39
N ALA A 4 11.54 22.40 3.84
CA ALA A 4 11.84 21.86 2.52
C ALA A 4 11.64 22.92 1.42
N ARG A 5 10.61 23.76 1.55
CA ARG A 5 10.35 24.88 0.63
C ARG A 5 11.44 25.95 0.72
N GLU A 6 11.87 26.32 1.92
CA GLU A 6 12.97 27.26 2.15
C GLU A 6 14.29 26.75 1.57
N LEU A 7 14.59 25.47 1.77
CA LEU A 7 15.79 24.80 1.25
C LEU A 7 15.67 24.36 -0.22
N LYS A 8 14.54 24.64 -0.88
CA LYS A 8 14.22 24.21 -2.26
C LYS A 8 14.39 22.70 -2.48
N ILE A 9 14.13 21.89 -1.45
CA ILE A 9 14.12 20.44 -1.54
C ILE A 9 12.80 20.01 -2.21
N PRO A 10 12.84 19.30 -3.34
CA PRO A 10 11.64 18.79 -3.99
C PRO A 10 10.87 17.86 -3.06
N LEU A 11 9.54 18.04 -3.00
CA LEU A 11 8.65 17.17 -2.26
C LEU A 11 7.89 16.28 -3.25
N ILE A 12 7.92 14.98 -3.00
CA ILE A 12 7.35 13.96 -3.88
C ILE A 12 6.17 13.33 -3.16
N ALA A 13 5.02 13.26 -3.84
CA ALA A 13 3.87 12.54 -3.34
C ALA A 13 4.07 11.04 -3.59
N LEU A 14 4.42 10.31 -2.54
CA LEU A 14 4.63 8.85 -2.59
C LEU A 14 3.42 8.04 -2.12
N ASN A 15 2.34 8.72 -1.72
CA ASN A 15 1.17 8.06 -1.19
C ASN A 15 0.29 7.50 -2.33
N VAL A 16 -0.44 6.43 -2.03
CA VAL A 16 -1.43 5.86 -2.95
C VAL A 16 -2.65 6.79 -3.05
N ASN A 17 -3.35 6.75 -4.18
CA ASN A 17 -4.66 7.41 -4.29
C ASN A 17 -5.64 6.77 -3.29
N SER A 18 -6.29 7.59 -2.46
CA SER A 18 -7.20 7.13 -1.41
C SER A 18 -8.42 6.37 -1.96
N GLU A 19 -8.90 6.73 -3.15
CA GLU A 19 -10.03 6.05 -3.79
C GLU A 19 -9.63 4.66 -4.30
N ASP A 20 -8.44 4.52 -4.89
CA ASP A 20 -7.92 3.22 -5.31
C ASP A 20 -7.63 2.30 -4.11
N LEU A 21 -7.10 2.87 -3.02
CA LEU A 21 -6.88 2.12 -1.79
C LEU A 21 -8.21 1.64 -1.19
N ALA A 22 -9.24 2.49 -1.15
CA ALA A 22 -10.57 2.09 -0.70
C ALA A 22 -11.19 0.98 -1.57
N VAL A 23 -10.89 0.95 -2.87
CA VAL A 23 -11.29 -0.16 -3.76
C VAL A 23 -10.59 -1.46 -3.35
N VAL A 24 -9.29 -1.42 -3.08
CA VAL A 24 -8.51 -2.61 -2.65
C VAL A 24 -8.91 -3.09 -1.26
N GLU A 25 -9.22 -2.19 -0.34
CA GLU A 25 -9.72 -2.54 0.99
C GLU A 25 -11.05 -3.31 0.94
N ARG A 26 -11.85 -3.12 -0.11
CA ARG A 26 -13.11 -3.87 -0.34
C ARG A 26 -12.90 -5.20 -1.04
N GLY A 27 -12.09 -5.25 -2.09
CA GLY A 27 -12.01 -6.42 -2.97
C GLY A 27 -10.62 -7.02 -3.19
N GLY A 28 -9.60 -6.51 -2.51
CA GLY A 28 -8.19 -6.85 -2.77
C GLY A 28 -7.69 -6.31 -4.11
N PHE A 29 -6.49 -6.72 -4.51
CA PHE A 29 -5.91 -6.31 -5.81
C PHE A 29 -6.80 -6.56 -7.03
N PRO A 30 -7.56 -7.67 -7.15
CA PRO A 30 -8.42 -7.91 -8.30
C PRO A 30 -9.53 -6.86 -8.51
N ALA A 31 -9.81 -6.03 -7.50
CA ALA A 31 -10.79 -4.95 -7.60
C ALA A 31 -10.28 -3.74 -8.40
N LEU A 32 -8.96 -3.60 -8.55
CA LEU A 32 -8.35 -2.59 -9.42
C LEU A 32 -8.23 -3.12 -10.84
N SER A 33 -8.41 -2.23 -11.81
CA SER A 33 -8.07 -2.54 -13.21
C SER A 33 -6.57 -2.80 -13.36
N LYS A 34 -6.18 -3.55 -14.40
CA LYS A 34 -4.76 -3.79 -14.70
C LYS A 34 -3.97 -2.50 -14.92
N SER A 35 -4.59 -1.48 -15.50
CA SER A 35 -3.96 -0.17 -15.70
C SER A 35 -3.72 0.56 -14.38
N GLN A 36 -4.66 0.51 -13.43
CA GLN A 36 -4.47 1.06 -12.09
C GLN A 36 -3.41 0.28 -11.30
N LEU A 37 -3.38 -1.05 -11.35
CA LEU A 37 -2.34 -1.81 -10.65
C LEU A 37 -0.94 -1.45 -11.16
N LYS A 38 -0.80 -1.25 -12.48
CA LYS A 38 0.48 -0.90 -13.11
C LYS A 38 1.01 0.48 -12.70
N THR A 39 0.17 1.39 -12.20
CA THR A 39 0.67 2.68 -11.68
C THR A 39 1.36 2.53 -10.33
N TYR A 40 1.06 1.47 -9.58
CA TYR A 40 1.59 1.26 -8.23
C TYR A 40 2.63 0.15 -8.15
N ILE A 41 2.54 -0.85 -9.03
CA ILE A 41 3.44 -2.01 -9.03
C ILE A 41 4.17 -2.04 -10.38
N GLN A 42 5.41 -1.56 -10.40
CA GLN A 42 6.20 -1.47 -11.63
C GLN A 42 6.78 -2.80 -12.10
N ASP A 43 7.20 -3.65 -11.14
CA ASP A 43 7.69 -4.99 -11.42
C ASP A 43 6.88 -6.06 -10.66
N PRO A 44 5.70 -6.45 -11.21
CA PRO A 44 4.87 -7.48 -10.59
C PRO A 44 5.56 -8.84 -10.46
N ASN A 45 6.49 -9.16 -11.37
CA ASN A 45 7.20 -10.43 -11.35
C ASN A 45 8.27 -10.43 -10.27
N GLY A 46 9.07 -9.37 -10.18
CA GLY A 46 10.05 -9.18 -9.12
C GLY A 46 9.39 -9.18 -7.74
N PHE A 47 8.26 -8.49 -7.59
CA PHE A 47 7.47 -8.55 -6.36
C PHE A 47 7.01 -9.98 -6.04
N ALA A 48 6.46 -10.70 -7.02
CA ALA A 48 6.04 -12.08 -6.83
C ALA A 48 7.20 -12.99 -6.39
N GLU A 49 8.41 -12.82 -6.94
CA GLU A 49 9.59 -13.56 -6.49
C GLU A 49 10.03 -13.15 -5.07
N PHE A 50 10.01 -11.85 -4.75
CA PHE A 50 10.40 -11.31 -3.45
C PHE A 50 9.54 -11.83 -2.28
N THR A 51 8.28 -12.16 -2.55
CA THR A 51 7.33 -12.63 -1.52
C THR A 51 7.42 -14.13 -1.23
N LYS A 52 8.12 -14.92 -2.05
CA LYS A 52 8.23 -16.38 -1.90
C LYS A 52 9.05 -16.86 -0.69
N PRO A 53 10.19 -16.23 -0.34
CA PRO A 53 11.04 -16.72 0.74
C PRO A 53 10.33 -16.75 2.09
N GLU A 54 10.77 -17.66 2.95
CA GLU A 54 10.17 -17.83 4.28
C GLU A 54 10.35 -16.60 5.18
N SER A 55 11.40 -15.81 4.95
CA SER A 55 11.61 -14.53 5.63
C SER A 55 10.46 -13.55 5.37
N TYR A 56 9.91 -13.51 4.15
CA TYR A 56 8.79 -12.63 3.84
C TYR A 56 7.50 -13.12 4.52
N LYS A 57 7.25 -14.43 4.52
CA LYS A 57 6.11 -15.00 5.26
C LYS A 57 6.23 -14.75 6.76
N THR A 58 7.45 -14.83 7.30
CA THR A 58 7.77 -14.48 8.68
C THR A 58 7.48 -13.00 8.95
N TYR A 59 7.87 -12.10 8.06
CA TYR A 59 7.50 -10.69 8.18
C TYR A 59 5.97 -10.51 8.22
N VAL A 60 5.22 -11.17 7.35
CA VAL A 60 3.76 -11.11 7.35
C VAL A 60 3.17 -11.63 8.67
N SER A 61 3.67 -12.74 9.21
CA SER A 61 3.16 -13.33 10.44
C SER A 61 3.53 -12.56 11.70
N TYR A 62 4.71 -11.94 11.75
CA TYR A 62 5.20 -11.23 12.94
C TYR A 62 4.87 -9.73 12.94
N VAL A 63 4.62 -9.11 11.78
CA VAL A 63 4.41 -7.66 11.68
C VAL A 63 3.00 -7.33 11.20
N ILE A 64 2.60 -7.86 10.04
CA ILE A 64 1.31 -7.49 9.44
C ILE A 64 0.16 -8.11 10.24
N ARG A 65 0.24 -9.40 10.56
CA ARG A 65 -0.85 -10.09 11.23
C ARG A 65 -1.18 -9.52 12.62
N PRO A 66 -0.21 -9.25 13.50
CA PRO A 66 -0.50 -8.64 14.80
C PRO A 66 -1.08 -7.23 14.65
N SER A 67 -0.64 -6.46 13.65
CA SER A 67 -1.23 -5.15 13.34
C SER A 67 -2.71 -5.28 12.98
N TYR A 68 -3.06 -6.22 12.08
CA TYR A 68 -4.45 -6.51 11.74
C TYR A 68 -5.27 -6.90 12.98
N ASP A 69 -4.75 -7.79 13.82
CA ASP A 69 -5.46 -8.27 15.01
C ASP A 69 -5.74 -7.11 15.99
N ILE A 70 -4.80 -6.17 16.15
CA ILE A 70 -5.00 -4.94 16.94
C ILE A 70 -6.09 -4.05 16.31
N HIS A 71 -6.06 -3.82 15.00
CA HIS A 71 -7.09 -3.03 14.31
C HIS A 71 -8.48 -3.65 14.46
N GLN A 72 -8.56 -4.99 14.43
CA GLN A 72 -9.79 -5.72 14.67
C GLN A 72 -10.29 -5.50 16.10
N GLN A 73 -9.42 -5.66 17.11
CA GLN A 73 -9.77 -5.44 18.52
C GLN A 73 -10.24 -4.00 18.80
N MET A 74 -9.68 -3.02 18.08
CA MET A 74 -10.05 -1.62 18.19
C MET A 74 -11.30 -1.24 17.39
N GLY A 75 -11.87 -2.16 16.59
CA GLY A 75 -13.05 -1.90 15.74
C GLY A 75 -12.76 -0.95 14.56
N LEU A 76 -11.50 -0.89 14.10
CA LEU A 76 -11.07 0.01 13.04
C LEU A 76 -11.25 -0.57 11.62
N LEU A 77 -11.56 -1.86 11.51
CA LEU A 77 -11.63 -2.55 10.22
C LEU A 77 -12.96 -2.36 9.46
N ARG A 78 -13.94 -1.68 10.05
CA ARG A 78 -15.26 -1.49 9.43
C ARG A 78 -15.36 -0.24 8.56
N ARG A 79 -14.27 0.50 8.38
CA ARG A 79 -14.20 1.68 7.52
C ARG A 79 -12.99 1.60 6.61
N THR A 80 -13.17 1.98 5.35
CA THR A 80 -12.07 2.21 4.42
C THR A 80 -11.35 3.53 4.75
N ILE A 81 -10.19 3.74 4.14
CA ILE A 81 -9.45 5.00 4.23
C ILE A 81 -10.26 6.22 3.74
N SER A 82 -11.17 6.01 2.78
CA SER A 82 -12.10 7.05 2.28
C SER A 82 -13.30 7.28 3.20
N GLY A 83 -13.42 6.54 4.30
CA GLY A 83 -14.51 6.65 5.27
C GLY A 83 -15.75 5.84 4.93
N GLN A 84 -15.73 5.02 3.86
CA GLN A 84 -16.85 4.14 3.52
C GLN A 84 -17.02 3.06 4.60
N ILE A 85 -18.24 2.88 5.09
CA ILE A 85 -18.57 1.82 6.06
C ILE A 85 -18.75 0.49 5.31
N LEU A 86 -18.08 -0.55 5.80
CA LEU A 86 -18.18 -1.92 5.29
C LEU A 86 -19.29 -2.67 6.03
N GLU A 87 -19.95 -3.60 5.31
CA GLU A 87 -21.00 -4.45 5.89
C GLU A 87 -20.44 -5.34 7.00
N GLU A 88 -19.24 -5.87 6.80
CA GLU A 88 -18.45 -6.65 7.74
C GLU A 88 -17.04 -6.05 7.92
N ASP A 89 -16.33 -6.48 8.94
CA ASP A 89 -14.93 -6.06 9.12
C ASP A 89 -14.09 -6.50 7.91
N MET A 90 -13.21 -5.61 7.46
CA MET A 90 -12.26 -5.90 6.41
C MET A 90 -11.50 -7.20 6.71
N SER A 91 -11.50 -8.14 5.77
CA SER A 91 -10.73 -9.38 5.93
C SER A 91 -9.22 -9.12 5.98
N PHE A 92 -8.47 -10.00 6.65
CA PHE A 92 -7.00 -9.95 6.66
C PHE A 92 -6.39 -9.87 5.26
N ARG A 93 -6.96 -10.61 4.30
CA ARG A 93 -6.51 -10.60 2.90
C ARG A 93 -6.59 -9.20 2.29
N ASN A 94 -7.70 -8.51 2.51
CA ASN A 94 -7.91 -7.17 1.96
C ASN A 94 -7.07 -6.13 2.70
N PHE A 95 -6.96 -6.23 4.03
CA PHE A 95 -6.07 -5.39 4.83
C PHE A 95 -4.62 -5.50 4.38
N PHE A 96 -4.14 -6.74 4.20
CA PHE A 96 -2.82 -7.01 3.67
C PHE A 96 -2.66 -6.44 2.26
N SER A 97 -3.64 -6.63 1.37
CA SER A 97 -3.59 -6.10 0.01
C SER A 97 -3.47 -4.57 0.00
N GLY A 98 -4.23 -3.87 0.85
CA GLY A 98 -4.14 -2.42 0.99
C GLY A 98 -2.78 -1.97 1.50
N ARG A 99 -2.22 -2.69 2.48
CA ARG A 99 -0.88 -2.40 3.01
C ARG A 99 0.22 -2.57 1.96
N ILE A 100 0.18 -3.66 1.20
CA ILE A 100 1.15 -3.90 0.13
C ILE A 100 0.99 -2.90 -1.00
N LEU A 101 -0.25 -2.53 -1.37
CA LEU A 101 -0.46 -1.48 -2.38
C LEU A 101 0.22 -0.17 -1.96
N TRP A 102 0.12 0.18 -0.68
CA TRP A 102 0.71 1.40 -0.15
C TRP A 102 2.25 1.36 -0.18
N ASP A 103 2.84 0.25 0.28
CA ASP A 103 4.30 0.07 0.28
C ASP A 103 4.86 0.08 -1.16
N GLU A 104 4.20 -0.62 -2.09
CA GLU A 104 4.59 -0.67 -3.51
C GLU A 104 4.43 0.69 -4.21
N ALA A 105 3.35 1.42 -3.92
CA ALA A 105 3.15 2.77 -4.45
C ALA A 105 4.29 3.71 -4.04
N MET A 106 4.72 3.62 -2.76
CA MET A 106 5.83 4.41 -2.25
C MET A 106 7.15 4.03 -2.90
N ALA A 107 7.44 2.73 -3.00
CA ALA A 107 8.66 2.22 -3.62
C ALA A 107 8.74 2.58 -5.11
N SER A 108 7.68 2.32 -5.87
CA SER A 108 7.57 2.64 -7.29
C SER A 108 7.68 4.15 -7.54
N GLY A 109 7.01 4.97 -6.74
CA GLY A 109 7.07 6.43 -6.85
C GLY A 109 8.47 6.97 -6.58
N ALA A 110 9.15 6.45 -5.55
CA ALA A 110 10.52 6.84 -5.23
C ALA A 110 11.49 6.43 -6.35
N TYR A 111 11.39 5.19 -6.84
CA TYR A 111 12.21 4.68 -7.93
C TYR A 111 12.04 5.51 -9.22
N SER A 112 10.80 5.77 -9.64
CA SER A 112 10.53 6.59 -10.82
C SER A 112 11.09 8.00 -10.71
N TRP A 113 11.03 8.59 -9.52
CA TRP A 113 11.62 9.91 -9.31
C TRP A 113 13.14 9.87 -9.41
N THR A 114 13.80 8.88 -8.81
CA THR A 114 15.27 8.76 -8.89
C THR A 114 15.76 8.50 -10.31
N GLU A 115 15.05 7.67 -11.08
CA GLU A 115 15.37 7.40 -12.49
C GLU A 115 15.21 8.64 -13.38
N ALA A 116 14.18 9.45 -13.13
CA ALA A 116 13.93 10.68 -13.87
C ALA A 116 14.86 11.83 -13.47
N ASN A 117 15.56 11.72 -12.34
CA ASN A 117 16.45 12.75 -11.79
C ASN A 117 17.82 12.15 -11.44
N PRO A 118 18.61 11.70 -12.43
CA PRO A 118 20.00 11.31 -12.19
C PRO A 118 20.76 12.56 -11.72
N GLY A 119 21.43 12.44 -10.57
CA GLY A 119 22.06 13.56 -9.86
C GLY A 119 23.02 14.43 -10.67
#